data_AF-A0A2I0NFP1-F1
#
_entry.id   AF-A0A2I0NFP1-F1
#
_cell.length_a   1.000
_cell.length_b   1.000
_cell.length_c   1.000
_cell.angle_alpha   90.00
_cell.angle_beta   90.00
_cell.angle_gamma   90.00
#
_symmetry.space_group_name_H-M   'P 1'
#
loop_
_entity.id
_entity.type
_entity.pdbx_description
1 polymer ?
#
loop_
_entity_poly.entity_id
_entity_poly.type
_entity_poly.pdbx_seq_one_letter_code
_entity_poly.pdbx_strand_id
1 'polypeptide(L)'
;LAIPDGGSLSTPVIFMVFVTLILTTLVLYTARGRRTRLYETWGCGQPATTGRNEYTATAFSKPVEMWFSNIYKPIRELHASYTVSPLIKESFKFELAIEQIFERYLYTPVVEAVLGRSRQVKAIQTGSIHLYLSYIFGTLVILMMFVISGGN
;
A
#
# COMPACT_ATOMS: atom_id res chain seq x y z
N LEU A 1 -49.83 -30.45 -31.32
CA LEU A 1 -49.02 -29.25 -31.01
C LEU A 1 -47.60 -29.52 -31.47
N ALA A 2 -47.28 -29.19 -32.72
CA ALA A 2 -45.94 -29.38 -33.29
C ALA A 2 -45.15 -28.08 -33.07
N ILE A 3 -44.08 -28.15 -32.28
CA ILE A 3 -43.10 -27.08 -32.16
C ILE A 3 -42.10 -27.34 -33.29
N PRO A 4 -41.89 -26.43 -34.25
CA PRO A 4 -40.89 -26.62 -35.29
C PRO A 4 -39.52 -26.63 -34.62
N ASP A 5 -38.72 -27.65 -34.89
CA ASP A 5 -37.34 -27.75 -34.42
C ASP A 5 -36.59 -26.51 -34.92
N GLY A 6 -36.37 -25.58 -33.99
CA GLY A 6 -35.68 -24.32 -34.25
C GLY A 6 -34.33 -24.64 -34.88
N GLY A 7 -34.03 -24.01 -36.01
CA GLY A 7 -32.79 -24.21 -36.77
C GLY A 7 -31.60 -24.26 -35.83
N SER A 8 -31.10 -25.46 -35.57
CA SER A 8 -30.02 -25.70 -34.63
C SER A 8 -28.75 -25.19 -35.31
N LEU A 9 -28.46 -23.90 -35.13
CA LEU A 9 -27.17 -23.34 -35.50
C LEU A 9 -26.12 -24.14 -34.74
N SER A 10 -25.43 -25.04 -35.46
CA SER A 10 -24.41 -25.88 -34.89
C SER A 10 -23.35 -25.01 -34.23
N THR A 11 -23.14 -25.19 -32.92
CA THR A 11 -22.11 -24.55 -32.10
C THR A 11 -20.73 -24.43 -32.80
N PRO A 12 -20.25 -25.44 -33.55
CA PRO A 12 -18.99 -25.31 -34.30
C PRO A 12 -19.03 -24.24 -35.41
N VAL A 13 -20.16 -24.04 -36.08
CA VAL A 13 -20.29 -23.03 -37.15
C VAL A 13 -20.26 -21.62 -36.55
N ILE A 14 -20.94 -21.40 -35.42
CA ILE A 14 -20.88 -20.13 -34.71
C ILE A 14 -19.45 -19.83 -34.26
N PHE A 15 -18.75 -20.84 -33.73
CA PHE A 15 -17.34 -20.71 -33.32
C PHE A 15 -16.43 -20.33 -34.49
N MET A 16 -16.57 -21.00 -35.65
CA MET A 16 -15.79 -20.66 -36.86
C MET A 16 -16.08 -19.24 -37.35
N VAL A 17 -17.35 -18.81 -37.34
CA VAL A 17 -17.71 -17.44 -37.70
C VAL A 17 -17.05 -16.44 -36.76
N PHE A 18 -17.09 -16.66 -35.44
CA PHE A 18 -16.41 -15.79 -34.48
C PHE A 18 -14.90 -15.74 -34.70
N VAL A 19 -14.25 -16.89 -34.89
CA VAL A 19 -12.80 -16.96 -35.11
C VAL A 19 -12.40 -16.20 -36.37
N THR A 20 -13.13 -16.39 -37.48
CA THR A 20 -12.86 -15.69 -38.73
C THR A 20 -13.09 -14.17 -38.60
N LEU A 21 -14.12 -13.75 -37.87
CA LEU A 21 -14.40 -12.33 -37.61
C LEU A 21 -13.31 -11.67 -36.77
N ILE A 22 -12.83 -12.35 -35.72
CA ILE A 22 -11.71 -11.90 -34.88
C ILE A 22 -10.41 -11.82 -35.69
N LEU A 23 -10.10 -12.85 -36.49
CA LEU A 23 -8.89 -12.88 -37.32
C LEU A 23 -8.90 -11.75 -38.35
N THR A 24 -10.02 -11.55 -39.05
CA THR A 24 -10.15 -10.48 -40.05
C THR A 24 -10.05 -9.10 -39.41
N THR A 25 -10.72 -8.85 -38.28
CA THR A 25 -10.57 -7.56 -37.58
C THR A 25 -9.15 -7.33 -37.06
N LEU A 26 -8.49 -8.36 -36.53
CA LEU A 26 -7.11 -8.25 -36.05
C LEU A 26 -6.14 -7.97 -37.21
N VAL A 27 -6.27 -8.67 -38.33
CA VAL A 27 -5.46 -8.43 -39.54
C VAL A 27 -5.71 -7.02 -40.07
N LEU A 28 -6.95 -6.54 -40.13
CA LEU A 28 -7.25 -5.17 -40.57
C LEU A 28 -6.71 -4.11 -39.61
N TYR A 29 -6.72 -4.39 -38.31
CA TYR A 29 -6.18 -3.49 -37.29
C TYR A 29 -4.66 -3.40 -37.33
N THR A 30 -3.96 -4.52 -37.55
CA THR A 30 -2.49 -4.56 -37.64
C THR A 30 -1.97 -4.10 -39.01
N ALA A 31 -2.69 -4.43 -40.09
CA ALA A 31 -2.38 -3.99 -41.45
C ALA A 31 -2.68 -2.50 -41.66
N ARG A 32 -3.52 -1.89 -40.81
CA ARG A 32 -3.54 -0.44 -40.62
C ARG A 32 -2.18 -0.02 -40.06
N GLY A 33 -1.22 0.16 -40.98
CA GLY A 33 0.04 0.79 -40.69
C GLY A 33 -0.25 2.10 -39.98
N ARG A 34 -0.01 2.14 -38.67
CA ARG A 34 -0.09 3.35 -37.87
C ARG A 34 0.98 4.28 -38.41
N ARG A 35 0.62 5.09 -39.41
CA ARG A 35 1.41 6.27 -39.81
C ARG A 35 1.24 7.33 -38.72
N THR A 36 1.66 7.00 -37.51
CA THR A 36 1.86 7.97 -36.44
C THR A 36 3.08 8.76 -36.84
N ARG A 37 2.87 9.95 -37.36
CA ARG A 37 3.98 10.90 -37.52
C ARG A 37 4.44 11.28 -36.11
N LEU A 38 5.68 10.96 -35.80
CA LEU A 38 6.33 11.41 -34.58
C LEU A 38 6.56 12.91 -34.74
N TYR A 39 5.93 13.69 -33.86
CA TYR A 39 6.09 15.12 -33.76
C TYR A 39 6.47 15.44 -32.31
N GLU A 40 7.26 16.50 -32.11
CA GLU A 40 7.51 17.04 -30.78
C GLU A 40 6.16 17.41 -30.13
N THR A 41 5.97 16.97 -28.90
CA THR A 41 4.84 17.41 -28.08
C THR A 41 5.02 18.87 -27.68
N TRP A 42 3.91 19.59 -27.46
CA TRP A 42 3.95 20.98 -27.01
C TRP A 42 4.78 21.15 -25.73
N GLY A 43 5.98 21.71 -25.85
CA GLY A 43 6.96 21.83 -24.77
C GLY A 43 6.74 23.02 -23.82
N CYS A 44 5.50 23.49 -23.66
CA CYS A 44 5.17 24.66 -22.82
C CYS A 44 5.98 25.93 -23.15
N GLY A 45 6.41 26.09 -24.41
CA GLY A 45 7.25 27.21 -24.87
C GLY A 45 8.75 26.93 -24.92
N GLN A 46 9.20 25.73 -24.51
CA GLN A 46 10.60 25.31 -24.73
C GLN A 46 10.82 24.85 -26.18
N PRO A 47 11.95 25.20 -26.81
CA PRO A 47 12.24 24.89 -28.21
C PRO A 47 12.51 23.40 -28.51
N ALA A 48 12.82 22.59 -27.48
CA ALA A 48 13.00 21.14 -27.62
C ALA A 48 12.65 20.41 -26.32
N THR A 49 12.04 19.23 -26.46
CA THR A 49 11.80 18.31 -25.35
C THR A 49 13.09 17.53 -25.03
N THR A 50 13.91 18.06 -24.10
CA THR A 50 15.09 17.36 -23.57
C THR A 50 14.69 16.49 -22.37
N GLY A 51 15.46 15.45 -22.03
CA GLY A 51 15.23 14.59 -20.85
C GLY A 51 15.13 15.34 -19.50
N ARG A 52 15.55 16.61 -19.44
CA ARG A 52 15.35 17.48 -18.27
C ARG A 52 13.90 17.97 -18.11
N ASN A 53 13.11 17.96 -19.18
CA ASN A 53 11.70 18.35 -19.21
C ASN A 53 10.78 17.13 -19.06
N GLU A 54 11.34 15.91 -19.01
CA GLU A 54 10.57 14.71 -18.74
C GLU A 54 10.06 14.71 -17.30
N TYR A 55 8.94 14.03 -17.11
CA TYR A 55 8.41 13.78 -15.78
C TYR A 55 9.44 13.02 -14.95
N THR A 56 9.94 13.65 -13.89
CA THR A 56 10.85 12.99 -12.95
C THR A 56 10.13 11.93 -12.14
N ALA A 57 10.87 10.95 -11.64
CA ALA A 57 10.34 9.92 -10.74
C ALA A 57 9.60 10.55 -9.53
N THR A 58 10.10 11.67 -9.02
CA THR A 58 9.49 12.42 -7.91
C THR A 58 8.14 13.05 -8.30
N ALA A 59 8.00 13.53 -9.53
CA ALA A 59 6.73 14.08 -10.00
C ALA A 59 5.68 12.97 -10.19
N PHE A 60 6.11 11.78 -10.61
CA PHE A 60 5.24 10.61 -10.76
C PHE A 60 4.80 10.01 -9.40
N SER A 61 5.66 10.01 -8.38
CA SER A 61 5.32 9.48 -7.05
C SER A 61 4.45 10.45 -6.22
N LYS A 62 4.46 11.75 -6.53
CA LYS A 62 3.79 12.79 -5.75
C LYS A 62 2.27 12.58 -5.52
N PRO A 63 1.47 12.11 -6.49
CA PRO A 63 0.06 11.80 -6.24
C PRO A 63 -0.09 10.68 -5.21
N VAL A 64 0.72 9.62 -5.31
CA VAL A 64 0.71 8.51 -4.35
C VAL A 64 1.04 9.03 -2.95
N GLU A 65 2.09 9.84 -2.82
CA GLU A 65 2.43 10.52 -1.55
C GLU A 65 1.26 11.37 -1.02
N MET A 66 0.51 12.04 -1.89
CA MET A 66 -0.63 12.89 -1.50
C MET A 66 -1.81 12.05 -0.98
N TRP A 67 -2.13 10.92 -1.59
CA TRP A 67 -3.18 10.01 -1.11
C TRP A 67 -2.83 9.43 0.27
N PHE A 68 -1.56 9.06 0.46
CA PHE A 68 -1.07 8.54 1.73
C PHE A 68 -0.73 9.65 2.73
N SER A 69 -0.84 10.93 2.36
CA SER A 69 -0.51 12.05 3.25
C SER A 69 -1.40 12.11 4.50
N ASN A 70 -2.64 11.65 4.41
CA ASN A 70 -3.54 11.62 5.56
C ASN A 70 -3.13 10.55 6.60
N ILE A 71 -2.48 9.48 6.15
CA ILE A 71 -1.99 8.38 7.01
C ILE A 71 -0.58 8.69 7.52
N TYR A 72 0.30 9.17 6.64
CA TYR A 72 1.72 9.34 6.92
C TYR A 72 2.09 10.75 7.41
N LYS A 73 1.17 11.74 7.31
CA LYS A 73 1.40 13.16 7.61
C LYS A 73 2.84 13.60 7.27
N PRO A 74 3.26 13.56 6.00
CA PRO A 74 4.59 14.02 5.62
C PRO A 74 4.70 15.51 5.92
N ILE A 75 5.41 15.85 7.00
CA ILE A 75 5.72 17.24 7.35
C ILE A 75 6.73 17.72 6.31
N ARG A 76 6.26 18.48 5.30
CA ARG A 76 7.14 19.21 4.40
C ARG A 76 7.36 20.61 4.95
N GLU A 77 8.42 20.78 5.72
CA GLU A 77 8.92 22.11 6.04
C GLU A 77 9.73 22.64 4.85
N LEU A 78 9.07 23.41 3.98
CA LEU A 78 9.75 24.18 2.94
C LEU A 78 10.11 25.55 3.51
N HIS A 79 11.30 25.67 4.09
CA HIS A 79 11.88 26.97 4.41
C HIS A 79 12.36 27.65 3.12
N ALA A 80 11.44 28.27 2.40
CA ALA A 80 11.76 29.13 1.27
C ALA A 80 12.04 30.55 1.78
N SER A 81 13.28 30.81 2.19
CA SER A 81 13.72 32.19 2.47
C SER A 81 13.81 32.96 1.15
N TYR A 82 12.90 33.90 0.95
CA TYR A 82 12.93 34.85 -0.17
C TYR A 82 13.68 36.11 0.27
N THR A 83 14.70 36.51 -0.49
CA THR A 83 15.31 37.85 -0.38
C THR A 83 15.51 38.47 -1.76
N VAL A 84 14.65 39.45 -2.05
CA VAL A 84 14.89 40.74 -2.75
C VAL A 84 15.07 40.76 -4.28
N SER A 85 15.10 39.65 -5.01
CA SER A 85 14.92 39.70 -6.49
C SER A 85 14.13 38.50 -7.02
N PRO A 86 13.07 38.70 -7.85
CA PRO A 86 12.21 37.61 -8.30
C PRO A 86 12.88 36.57 -9.21
N LEU A 87 14.11 36.80 -9.68
CA LEU A 87 14.66 36.07 -10.84
C LEU A 87 15.93 35.24 -10.59
N ILE A 88 16.57 35.28 -9.43
CA ILE A 88 17.82 34.52 -9.20
C ILE A 88 17.75 33.77 -7.86
N LYS A 89 17.77 32.43 -7.90
CA LYS A 89 17.81 31.54 -6.72
C LYS A 89 19.16 30.81 -6.69
N GLU A 90 20.00 31.14 -5.71
CA GLU A 90 21.39 30.64 -5.67
C GLU A 90 21.66 29.41 -4.78
N SER A 91 20.78 29.00 -3.86
CA SER A 91 21.01 27.73 -3.15
C SER A 91 19.75 27.09 -2.59
N PHE A 92 19.58 25.81 -2.90
CA PHE A 92 18.58 24.93 -2.30
C PHE A 92 19.28 24.08 -1.24
N LYS A 93 19.06 24.39 0.04
CA LYS A 93 19.39 23.45 1.13
C LYS A 93 18.11 22.71 1.50
N PHE A 94 18.06 21.43 1.13
CA PHE A 94 17.01 20.50 1.52
C PHE A 94 17.52 19.70 2.72
N GLU A 95 17.04 20.01 3.92
CA GLU A 95 17.17 19.11 5.05
C GLU A 95 15.87 18.30 5.18
N LEU A 96 15.92 17.03 4.77
CA LEU A 96 14.85 16.08 5.04
C LEU A 96 15.03 15.54 6.46
N ALA A 97 14.40 16.19 7.44
CA ALA A 97 14.21 15.58 8.75
C ALA A 97 13.10 14.52 8.63
N ILE A 98 13.50 13.26 8.50
CA ILE A 98 12.58 12.12 8.52
C ILE A 98 12.21 11.88 9.99
N GLU A 99 11.24 12.64 10.52
CA GLU A 99 10.60 12.22 11.77
C GLU A 99 9.71 11.00 11.47
N GLN A 100 10.19 9.83 11.89
CA GLN A 100 9.49 8.56 11.69
C GLN A 100 8.23 8.52 12.57
N ILE A 101 7.08 8.90 11.99
CA ILE A 101 5.74 8.80 12.60
C ILE A 101 5.50 7.43 13.27
N PHE A 102 6.06 6.34 12.71
CA PHE A 102 5.96 4.98 13.25
C PHE A 102 6.59 4.84 14.64
N GLU A 103 7.71 5.50 14.88
CA GLU A 103 8.41 5.39 16.16
C GLU A 103 7.59 6.02 17.29
N ARG A 104 6.99 7.19 17.01
CA ARG A 104 6.23 7.93 18.02
C ARG A 104 4.83 7.37 18.27
N TYR A 105 4.12 6.89 17.24
CA TYR A 105 2.73 6.45 17.37
C TYR A 105 2.56 4.94 17.55
N LEU A 106 3.55 4.12 17.15
CA LEU A 106 3.45 2.67 17.27
C LEU A 106 4.44 2.13 18.31
N TYR A 107 5.72 2.51 18.25
CA TYR A 107 6.72 1.96 19.16
C TYR A 107 6.55 2.46 20.59
N THR A 108 6.44 3.77 20.80
CA THR A 108 6.31 4.36 22.15
C THR A 108 5.14 3.80 22.96
N PRO A 109 3.88 3.81 22.47
CA PRO A 109 2.76 3.30 23.26
C PRO A 109 2.82 1.78 23.48
N VAL A 110 3.36 1.00 22.54
CA VAL A 110 3.52 -0.44 22.70
C VAL A 110 4.55 -0.76 23.79
N VAL A 111 5.70 -0.07 23.78
CA VAL A 111 6.74 -0.25 24.79
C VAL A 111 6.22 0.15 26.17
N GLU A 112 5.51 1.28 26.28
CA GLU A 112 4.89 1.71 27.54
C GLU A 112 3.83 0.71 28.05
N ALA A 113 2.98 0.17 27.17
CA ALA A 113 1.99 -0.83 27.53
C ALA A 113 2.63 -2.14 28.02
N VAL A 114 3.68 -2.61 27.34
CA VAL A 114 4.43 -3.81 27.75
C VAL A 114 5.14 -3.60 29.08
N LEU A 115 5.79 -2.45 29.28
CA LEU A 115 6.45 -2.12 30.54
C LEU A 115 5.42 -1.94 31.68
N GLY A 116 4.26 -1.34 31.41
CA GLY A 116 3.15 -1.23 32.36
C GLY A 116 2.63 -2.59 32.81
N ARG A 117 2.35 -3.49 31.84
CA ARG A 117 1.97 -4.89 32.11
C ARG A 117 3.04 -5.64 32.90
N SER A 118 4.31 -5.48 32.53
CA SER A 118 5.45 -6.10 33.24
C SER A 118 5.52 -5.66 34.71
N ARG A 119 5.31 -4.35 34.99
CA ARG A 119 5.27 -3.82 36.35
C ARG A 119 4.10 -4.37 37.17
N GLN A 120 2.92 -4.53 36.57
CA GLN A 120 1.77 -5.15 37.24
C GLN A 120 2.05 -6.62 37.58
N VAL A 121 2.60 -7.39 36.64
CA VAL A 121 2.97 -8.80 36.88
C VAL A 121 4.04 -8.91 37.98
N LYS A 122 5.04 -8.02 37.98
CA LYS A 122 6.04 -7.95 39.05
C LYS A 122 5.41 -7.60 40.41
N ALA A 123 4.46 -6.67 40.46
CA ALA A 123 3.77 -6.33 41.70
C ALA A 123 2.97 -7.51 42.27
N ILE A 124 2.33 -8.30 41.39
CA ILE A 124 1.58 -9.51 41.77
C ILE A 124 2.52 -10.61 42.28
N GLN A 125 3.72 -10.74 41.69
CA GLN A 125 4.69 -11.78 42.08
C GLN A 125 5.55 -11.42 43.30
N THR A 126 5.87 -10.13 43.52
CA THR A 126 6.86 -9.71 44.53
C THR A 126 6.24 -9.07 45.78
N GLY A 127 4.95 -8.71 45.76
CA GLY A 127 4.31 -7.92 46.83
C GLY A 127 3.71 -8.70 48.01
N SER A 128 3.41 -10.00 47.85
CA SER A 128 2.68 -10.77 48.87
C SER A 128 3.02 -12.27 48.79
N ILE A 129 3.67 -12.80 49.82
CA ILE A 129 4.01 -14.22 49.92
C ILE A 129 2.76 -15.12 49.91
N HIS A 130 1.65 -14.60 50.42
CA HIS A 130 0.36 -15.31 50.46
C HIS A 130 -0.23 -15.50 49.05
N LEU A 131 -0.01 -14.56 48.13
CA LEU A 131 -0.48 -14.65 46.75
C LEU A 131 0.29 -15.71 45.97
N TYR A 132 1.60 -15.82 46.19
CA TYR A 132 2.42 -16.88 45.61
C TYR A 132 1.99 -18.26 46.11
N LEU A 133 1.75 -18.39 47.42
CA LEU A 133 1.31 -19.65 48.02
C LEU A 133 -0.07 -20.07 47.50
N SER A 134 -1.03 -19.14 47.38
CA SER A 134 -2.35 -19.43 46.83
C SER A 134 -2.30 -19.78 45.34
N TYR A 135 -1.42 -19.15 44.56
CA TYR A 135 -1.21 -19.47 43.14
C TYR A 135 -0.65 -20.89 42.95
N ILE A 136 0.38 -21.28 43.71
CA ILE A 136 0.92 -22.65 43.65
C ILE A 136 -0.13 -23.66 44.10
N PHE A 137 -0.84 -23.39 45.21
CA PHE A 137 -1.89 -24.28 45.69
C PHE A 137 -3.01 -24.45 44.66
N GLY A 138 -3.50 -23.35 44.07
CA GLY A 138 -4.54 -23.37 43.05
C GLY A 138 -4.11 -24.08 41.76
N THR A 139 -2.89 -23.82 41.28
CA THR A 139 -2.35 -24.52 40.10
C THR A 139 -2.20 -26.01 40.34
N LEU A 140 -1.79 -26.44 41.54
CA LEU A 140 -1.77 -27.86 41.94
C LEU A 140 -3.16 -28.49 41.95
N VAL A 141 -4.17 -27.84 42.54
CA VAL A 141 -5.55 -28.35 42.57
C VAL A 141 -6.11 -28.49 41.16
N ILE A 142 -5.90 -27.49 40.29
CA ILE A 142 -6.33 -27.53 38.89
C ILE A 142 -5.63 -28.66 38.15
N LEU A 143 -4.31 -28.80 38.32
CA LEU A 143 -3.54 -29.87 37.68
C LEU A 143 -4.02 -31.25 38.15
N MET A 144 -4.29 -31.40 39.45
CA MET A 144 -4.82 -32.64 40.02
C MET A 144 -6.20 -32.96 39.44
N MET A 145 -7.10 -31.98 39.37
CA MET A 145 -8.43 -32.13 38.79
C MET A 145 -8.36 -32.47 37.29
N PHE A 146 -7.44 -31.84 36.56
CA PHE A 146 -7.22 -32.13 35.14
C PHE A 146 -6.70 -33.56 34.92
N VAL A 147 -5.73 -34.02 35.72
CA VAL A 147 -5.23 -35.40 35.65
C VAL A 147 -6.33 -36.40 35.96
N ILE A 148 -7.16 -36.14 36.98
CA ILE A 148 -8.30 -37.00 37.34
C ILE A 148 -9.36 -37.00 36.22
N SER A 149 -9.61 -35.85 35.59
CA SER A 149 -10.60 -35.73 34.52
C SER A 149 -10.11 -36.26 33.16
N GLY A 150 -8.80 -36.21 32.89
CA GLY A 150 -8.17 -36.65 31.65
C GLY A 150 -7.73 -38.12 31.67
N GLY A 151 -7.93 -38.82 32.79
CA GLY A 151 -7.64 -40.24 32.99
C GLY A 151 -8.78 -41.19 32.62
N ASN A 152 -9.58 -40.83 31.60
CA ASN A 152 -10.51 -41.74 30.90
C ASN A 152 -10.01 -41.99 29.48
#